data_AF-A0A9E0TI12-F1
#
_entry.id   AF-A0A9E0TI12-F1
#
_cell.length_a   1.000
_cell.length_b   1.000
_cell.length_c   1.000
_cell.angle_alpha   90.00
_cell.angle_beta   90.00
_cell.angle_gamma   90.00
#
_symmetry.space_group_name_H-M   'P 1'
#
loop_
_entity.id
_entity.type
_entity.pdbx_description
1 polymer ?
#
loop_
_entity_poly.entity_id
_entity_poly.type
_entity_poly.pdbx_seq_one_letter_code
_entity_poly.pdbx_strand_id
1 'polypeptide(L)'
;MISEPRMGRITQGTIFCGGHAEHYSGLPVWGLVITARCDTVHEKTPIVNYLPVVTIEDWLRGHGGLLTLDREEADVRNRFKNLLAKQQLSASLLEVHSPEEIARLHFSVHAELGSSKATKEAREAQEAKDIATWLDRLQQCLHSSLPNSTIQTNVTRCRKSVEAVVKDLLTHKLAGY
;
A
#
# COMPACT_ATOMS: atom_id res chain seq x y z
N MET A 1 24.71 -31.63 -8.07
CA MET A 1 24.73 -31.32 -9.52
C MET A 1 23.36 -30.77 -9.88
N ILE A 2 23.27 -29.47 -10.21
CA ILE A 2 22.02 -28.84 -10.67
C ILE A 2 21.90 -29.17 -12.15
N SER A 3 20.89 -29.93 -12.54
CA SER A 3 20.64 -30.27 -13.95
C SER A 3 20.02 -29.09 -14.68
N GLU A 4 20.40 -28.86 -15.93
CA GLU A 4 19.77 -27.84 -16.78
C GLU A 4 18.27 -28.10 -16.95
N PRO A 5 17.44 -27.04 -17.02
CA PRO A 5 16.01 -27.16 -17.25
C PRO A 5 15.75 -27.81 -18.61
N ARG A 6 14.93 -28.88 -18.63
CA ARG A 6 14.52 -29.57 -19.87
C ARG A 6 13.11 -29.15 -20.25
N MET A 7 12.95 -28.70 -21.50
CA MET A 7 11.63 -28.41 -22.06
C MET A 7 10.69 -29.62 -21.90
N GLY A 8 9.45 -29.35 -21.47
CA GLY A 8 8.43 -30.38 -21.22
C GLY A 8 8.52 -31.08 -19.86
N ARG A 9 9.50 -30.75 -19.00
CA ARG A 9 9.62 -31.31 -17.65
C ARG A 9 9.51 -30.22 -16.58
N ILE A 10 8.46 -30.29 -15.77
CA ILE A 10 8.27 -29.40 -14.63
C ILE A 10 8.85 -30.08 -13.37
N THR A 11 9.81 -29.43 -12.71
CA THR A 11 10.42 -29.91 -11.48
C THR A 11 10.42 -28.81 -10.42
N GLN A 12 10.70 -29.16 -9.16
CA GLN A 12 10.90 -28.16 -8.11
C GLN A 12 11.94 -27.10 -8.55
N GLY A 13 11.61 -25.83 -8.38
CA GLY A 13 12.45 -24.71 -8.79
C GLY A 13 12.30 -24.28 -10.25
N THR A 14 11.53 -24.99 -11.07
CA THR A 14 11.22 -24.56 -12.43
C THR A 14 10.40 -23.27 -12.41
N ILE A 15 10.80 -22.29 -13.22
CA ILE A 15 10.00 -21.09 -13.51
C ILE A 15 9.24 -21.31 -14.82
N PHE A 16 7.94 -21.01 -14.84
CA PHE A 16 7.11 -21.09 -16.03
C PHE A 16 6.31 -19.80 -16.26
N CYS A 17 5.91 -19.55 -17.50
CA CYS A 17 5.06 -18.42 -17.89
C CYS A 17 3.58 -18.81 -17.83
N GLY A 18 2.70 -17.83 -17.62
CA GLY A 18 1.25 -18.07 -17.56
C GLY A 18 0.79 -18.58 -16.21
N GLY A 19 1.53 -18.26 -15.14
CA GLY A 19 1.03 -18.45 -13.78
C GLY A 19 -0.24 -17.65 -13.56
N HIS A 20 -1.04 -18.09 -12.61
CA HIS A 20 -2.24 -17.36 -12.16
C HIS A 20 -2.02 -16.79 -10.76
N ALA A 21 -2.42 -15.54 -10.55
CA ALA A 21 -2.48 -14.93 -9.23
C ALA A 21 -3.66 -13.95 -9.20
N GLU A 22 -4.60 -14.17 -8.29
CA GLU A 22 -5.88 -13.45 -8.22
C GLU A 22 -5.68 -11.92 -8.15
N HIS A 23 -4.80 -11.46 -7.28
CA HIS A 23 -4.50 -10.04 -7.08
C HIS A 23 -3.68 -9.39 -8.20
N TYR A 24 -3.24 -10.17 -9.19
CA TYR A 24 -2.47 -9.71 -10.36
C TYR A 24 -3.15 -10.06 -11.68
N SER A 25 -4.48 -10.17 -11.66
CA SER A 25 -5.28 -10.47 -12.85
C SER A 25 -4.99 -9.48 -13.99
N GLY A 26 -4.75 -10.01 -15.20
CA GLY A 26 -4.41 -9.23 -16.38
C GLY A 26 -2.94 -8.78 -16.47
N LEU A 27 -2.10 -9.11 -15.49
CA LEU A 27 -0.67 -8.83 -15.50
C LEU A 27 0.15 -10.10 -15.81
N PRO A 28 1.39 -9.96 -16.34
CA PRO A 28 2.30 -11.09 -16.48
C PRO A 28 2.62 -11.70 -15.12
N VAL A 29 2.25 -12.96 -14.93
CA VAL A 29 2.58 -13.74 -13.74
C VAL A 29 3.38 -14.97 -14.19
N TRP A 30 4.53 -15.15 -13.55
CA TRP A 30 5.32 -16.38 -13.64
C TRP A 30 5.02 -17.25 -12.43
N GLY A 31 5.24 -18.56 -12.55
CA GLY A 31 5.15 -19.48 -11.42
C GLY A 31 6.48 -20.11 -11.09
N LEU A 32 6.89 -20.08 -9.82
CA LEU A 32 8.02 -20.84 -9.29
C LEU A 32 7.51 -22.11 -8.62
N VAL A 33 7.82 -23.26 -9.20
CA VAL A 33 7.32 -24.55 -8.68
C VAL A 33 7.94 -24.86 -7.33
N ILE A 34 7.08 -25.07 -6.33
CA ILE A 34 7.47 -25.45 -4.96
C ILE A 34 7.08 -26.87 -4.59
N THR A 35 6.30 -27.58 -5.42
CA THR A 35 6.04 -29.01 -5.23
C THR A 35 7.35 -29.77 -5.07
N ALA A 36 7.42 -30.62 -4.06
CA ALA A 36 8.63 -31.37 -3.74
C ALA A 36 9.08 -32.23 -4.91
N ARG A 37 10.40 -32.30 -5.13
CA ARG A 37 11.00 -33.11 -6.21
C ARG A 37 10.56 -34.58 -6.17
N CYS A 38 10.40 -35.15 -4.97
CA CYS A 38 9.96 -36.53 -4.81
C CYS A 38 8.58 -36.79 -5.43
N ASP A 39 7.69 -35.79 -5.40
CA ASP A 39 6.34 -35.91 -5.93
C ASP A 39 6.31 -35.72 -7.45
N THR A 40 7.11 -34.77 -7.98
CA THR A 40 7.18 -34.50 -9.43
C THR A 40 7.95 -35.57 -10.20
N VAL A 41 8.92 -36.25 -9.59
CA VAL A 41 9.73 -37.30 -10.24
C VAL A 41 8.98 -38.63 -10.34
N HIS A 42 8.08 -38.90 -9.41
CA HIS A 42 7.31 -40.15 -9.39
C HIS A 42 5.89 -39.98 -9.94
N GLU A 43 5.56 -38.83 -10.55
CA GLU A 43 4.22 -38.50 -11.08
C GLU A 43 3.10 -38.73 -10.05
N LYS A 44 3.41 -38.60 -8.76
CA LYS A 44 2.50 -38.93 -7.65
C LYS A 44 1.40 -37.90 -7.45
N THR A 45 1.56 -36.71 -8.04
CA THR A 45 0.64 -35.60 -7.81
C THR A 45 0.18 -35.01 -9.15
N PRO A 46 -1.12 -35.03 -9.47
CA PRO A 46 -1.66 -34.38 -10.67
C PRO A 46 -1.69 -32.85 -10.56
N ILE A 47 -1.38 -32.31 -9.37
CA ILE A 47 -1.42 -30.89 -9.04
C ILE A 47 0.00 -30.39 -8.75
N VAL A 48 0.35 -29.25 -9.37
CA VAL A 48 1.62 -28.56 -9.12
C VAL A 48 1.34 -27.29 -8.33
N ASN A 49 1.94 -27.19 -7.15
CA ASN A 49 1.95 -25.99 -6.33
C ASN A 49 3.11 -25.10 -6.77
N TYR A 50 2.84 -23.81 -6.92
CA TYR A 50 3.84 -22.80 -7.28
C TYR A 50 3.62 -21.52 -6.47
N LEU A 51 4.69 -20.73 -6.34
CA LEU A 51 4.62 -19.36 -5.87
C LEU A 51 4.48 -18.43 -7.08
N PRO A 52 3.53 -17.48 -7.07
CA PRO A 52 3.45 -16.48 -8.11
C PRO A 52 4.65 -15.54 -8.02
N VAL A 53 5.23 -15.25 -9.17
CA VAL A 53 6.35 -14.33 -9.35
C VAL A 53 5.86 -13.22 -10.27
N VAL A 54 6.05 -11.97 -9.83
CA VAL A 54 5.65 -10.76 -10.55
C VAL A 54 6.81 -9.78 -10.57
N THR A 55 6.74 -8.78 -11.43
CA THR A 55 7.73 -7.70 -11.42
C THR A 55 7.59 -6.86 -10.14
N ILE A 56 8.66 -6.19 -9.72
CA ILE A 56 8.61 -5.25 -8.59
C ILE A 56 7.61 -4.12 -8.87
N GLU A 57 7.51 -3.68 -10.12
CA GLU A 57 6.56 -2.65 -10.54
C GLU A 57 5.10 -3.11 -10.35
N ASP A 58 4.77 -4.32 -10.82
CA ASP A 58 3.43 -4.88 -10.63
C ASP A 58 3.13 -5.15 -9.15
N TRP A 59 4.13 -5.62 -8.39
CA TRP A 59 4.02 -5.77 -6.95
C TRP A 59 3.71 -4.43 -6.25
N LEU A 60 4.36 -3.33 -6.63
CA LEU A 60 4.09 -1.98 -6.12
C LEU A 60 2.71 -1.45 -6.54
N ARG A 61 2.13 -1.94 -7.63
CA ARG A 61 0.76 -1.60 -8.04
C ARG A 61 -0.30 -2.37 -7.25
N GLY A 62 0.09 -3.49 -6.63
CA GLY A 62 -0.75 -4.32 -5.75
C GLY A 62 -0.31 -4.25 -4.29
N HIS A 63 0.13 -5.39 -3.75
CA HIS A 63 0.50 -5.54 -2.34
C HIS A 63 1.54 -4.54 -1.85
N GLY A 64 2.64 -4.33 -2.59
CA GLY A 64 3.67 -3.34 -2.22
C GLY A 64 3.11 -1.91 -2.13
N GLY A 65 2.11 -1.61 -2.96
CA GLY A 65 1.38 -0.37 -2.92
C GLY A 65 0.51 -0.25 -1.66
N LEU A 66 -0.18 -1.31 -1.26
CA LEU A 66 -0.91 -1.32 0.03
C LEU A 66 0.02 -1.01 1.20
N LEU A 67 1.22 -1.61 1.24
CA LEU A 67 2.17 -1.36 2.34
C LEU A 67 2.65 0.09 2.34
N THR A 68 2.85 0.64 1.13
CA THR A 68 3.23 2.03 0.94
C THR A 68 2.15 2.97 1.45
N LEU A 69 0.89 2.72 1.08
CA LEU A 69 -0.23 3.55 1.50
C LEU A 69 -0.52 3.42 2.99
N ASP A 70 -0.35 2.24 3.59
CA ASP A 70 -0.52 2.01 5.03
C ASP A 70 0.49 2.82 5.85
N ARG A 71 1.77 2.83 5.42
CA ARG A 71 2.81 3.67 6.04
C ARG A 71 2.52 5.16 5.87
N GLU A 72 2.12 5.56 4.67
CA GLU A 72 1.76 6.97 4.41
C GLU A 72 0.54 7.37 5.26
N GLU A 73 -0.46 6.49 5.40
CA GLU A 73 -1.65 6.72 6.21
C GLU A 73 -1.26 6.96 7.67
N ALA A 74 -0.41 6.10 8.24
CA ALA A 74 0.06 6.26 9.62
C ALA A 74 0.78 7.61 9.83
N ASP A 75 1.64 8.00 8.89
CA ASP A 75 2.35 9.28 8.93
C ASP A 75 1.40 10.49 8.84
N VAL A 76 0.48 10.46 7.88
CA VAL A 76 -0.50 11.53 7.66
C VAL A 76 -1.49 11.61 8.83
N ARG A 77 -1.93 10.47 9.36
CA ARG A 77 -2.76 10.36 10.57
C ARG A 77 -2.07 10.99 11.76
N ASN A 78 -0.78 10.74 11.96
CA ASN A 78 -0.01 11.36 13.05
C ASN A 78 0.11 12.88 12.88
N ARG A 79 0.31 13.37 11.64
CA ARG A 79 0.30 14.83 11.37
C ARG A 79 -1.06 15.44 11.69
N PHE A 80 -2.15 14.78 11.31
CA PHE A 80 -3.49 15.27 11.62
C PHE A 80 -3.76 15.28 13.13
N LYS A 81 -3.38 14.22 13.87
CA LYS A 81 -3.45 14.19 15.34
C LYS A 81 -2.69 15.37 15.99
N ASN A 82 -1.53 15.73 15.45
CA ASN A 82 -0.77 16.88 15.94
C ASN A 82 -1.50 18.22 15.68
N LEU A 83 -2.25 18.34 14.57
CA LEU A 83 -3.09 19.51 14.32
C LEU A 83 -4.27 19.59 15.30
N LEU A 84 -4.91 18.45 15.61
CA LEU A 84 -5.96 18.39 16.64
C LEU A 84 -5.41 18.85 18.00
N ALA A 85 -4.25 18.34 18.40
CA ALA A 85 -3.61 18.73 19.66
C ALA A 85 -3.31 20.23 19.74
N LYS A 86 -2.88 20.86 18.64
CA LYS A 86 -2.67 22.33 18.58
C LYS A 86 -3.95 23.11 18.83
N GLN A 87 -5.10 22.58 18.41
CA GLN A 87 -6.43 23.15 18.64
C GLN A 87 -7.06 22.67 19.97
N GLN A 88 -6.29 21.98 20.82
CA GLN A 88 -6.76 21.40 22.08
C GLN A 88 -7.92 20.39 21.90
N LEU A 89 -7.96 19.71 20.74
CA LEU A 89 -8.92 18.67 20.41
C LEU A 89 -8.34 17.29 20.68
N SER A 90 -9.21 16.35 21.09
CA SER A 90 -8.81 14.96 21.32
C SER A 90 -8.57 14.20 20.02
N ALA A 91 -7.51 13.38 19.99
CA ALA A 91 -7.24 12.46 18.89
C ALA A 91 -8.33 11.39 18.72
N SER A 92 -9.12 11.12 19.78
CA SER A 92 -10.24 10.17 19.74
C SER A 92 -11.37 10.60 18.81
N LEU A 93 -11.40 11.87 18.34
CA LEU A 93 -12.36 12.30 17.32
C LEU A 93 -12.26 11.47 16.04
N LEU A 94 -11.06 10.99 15.69
CA LEU A 94 -10.83 10.13 14.53
C LEU A 94 -11.46 8.73 14.65
N GLU A 95 -11.94 8.34 15.82
CA GLU A 95 -12.64 7.08 16.04
C GLU A 95 -14.14 7.19 15.72
N VAL A 96 -14.67 8.42 15.69
CA VAL A 96 -16.11 8.69 15.59
C VAL A 96 -16.47 9.42 14.30
N HIS A 97 -15.57 10.28 13.81
CA HIS A 97 -15.81 11.15 12.65
C HIS A 97 -14.73 10.99 11.59
N SER A 98 -15.10 11.24 10.34
CA SER A 98 -14.10 11.26 9.26
C SER A 98 -13.14 12.44 9.43
N PRO A 99 -11.89 12.33 8.94
CA PRO A 99 -10.94 13.45 8.97
C PRO A 99 -11.52 14.73 8.34
N GLU A 100 -12.26 14.60 7.25
CA GLU A 100 -12.87 15.74 6.55
C GLU A 100 -13.96 16.42 7.38
N GLU A 101 -14.79 15.64 8.09
CA GLU A 101 -15.82 16.19 8.97
C GLU A 101 -15.20 16.97 10.13
N ILE A 102 -14.14 16.42 10.74
CA ILE A 102 -13.41 17.08 11.82
C ILE A 102 -12.78 18.38 11.30
N ALA A 103 -12.12 18.34 10.14
CA ALA A 103 -11.52 19.51 9.53
C ALA A 103 -12.58 20.59 9.23
N ARG A 104 -13.73 20.20 8.69
CA ARG A 104 -14.83 21.13 8.37
C ARG A 104 -15.41 21.81 9.61
N LEU A 105 -15.60 21.07 10.70
CA LEU A 105 -16.26 21.57 11.91
C LEU A 105 -15.33 22.38 12.81
N HIS A 106 -14.06 22.00 12.89
CA HIS A 106 -13.12 22.56 13.87
C HIS A 106 -12.04 23.46 13.28
N PHE A 107 -11.84 23.43 11.97
CA PHE A 107 -10.87 24.29 11.27
C PHE A 107 -11.59 25.26 10.34
N SER A 108 -12.47 26.07 10.92
CA SER A 108 -13.16 27.18 10.26
C SER A 108 -12.30 28.44 10.22
N VAL A 109 -12.33 29.14 9.09
CA VAL A 109 -11.68 30.44 8.94
C VAL A 109 -12.62 31.49 9.54
N HIS A 110 -12.37 31.92 10.77
CA HIS A 110 -12.98 33.15 11.28
C HIS A 110 -12.18 34.33 10.70
N ALA A 111 -12.59 34.77 9.52
CA ALA A 111 -11.95 35.89 8.84
C ALA A 111 -12.33 37.21 9.53
N GLU A 112 -11.52 37.65 10.50
CA GLU A 112 -11.41 39.08 10.78
C GLU A 112 -10.34 39.67 9.85
N LEU A 113 -10.82 40.46 8.88
CA LEU A 113 -10.04 41.07 7.81
C LEU A 113 -8.85 41.87 8.36
N GLY A 114 -7.62 41.48 7.99
CA GLY A 114 -6.45 42.36 7.99
C GLY A 114 -5.35 42.11 9.03
N SER A 115 -5.49 41.13 9.93
CA SER A 115 -4.42 40.83 10.90
C SER A 115 -3.50 39.68 10.42
N SER A 116 -2.20 39.79 10.69
CA SER A 116 -1.22 38.70 10.44
C SER A 116 -1.62 37.38 11.11
N LYS A 117 -2.35 37.45 12.22
CA LYS A 117 -2.90 36.32 12.96
C LYS A 117 -4.01 35.60 12.16
N ALA A 118 -4.95 36.34 11.59
CA ALA A 118 -6.03 35.77 10.77
C ALA A 118 -5.48 35.05 9.52
N THR A 119 -4.44 35.58 8.88
CA THR A 119 -3.78 34.92 7.74
C THR A 119 -3.12 33.60 8.15
N LYS A 120 -2.52 33.54 9.35
CA LYS A 120 -1.91 32.32 9.88
C LYS A 120 -2.97 31.24 10.17
N GLU A 121 -4.06 31.63 10.84
CA GLU A 121 -5.17 30.72 11.15
C GLU A 121 -5.84 30.18 9.89
N ALA A 122 -6.03 31.03 8.86
CA ALA A 122 -6.55 30.59 7.57
C ALA A 122 -5.64 29.55 6.89
N ARG A 123 -4.31 29.74 6.98
CA ARG A 123 -3.33 28.79 6.43
C ARG A 123 -3.34 27.46 7.18
N GLU A 124 -3.38 27.48 8.51
CA GLU A 124 -3.46 26.26 9.33
C GLU A 124 -4.77 25.51 9.07
N ALA A 125 -5.88 26.23 8.90
CA ALA A 125 -7.16 25.63 8.55
C ALA A 125 -7.13 24.97 7.16
N GLN A 126 -6.49 25.62 6.17
CA GLN A 126 -6.33 25.02 4.84
C GLN A 126 -5.42 23.78 4.89
N GLU A 127 -4.31 23.85 5.61
CA GLU A 127 -3.41 22.69 5.80
C GLU A 127 -4.14 21.51 6.45
N ALA A 128 -4.98 21.77 7.46
CA ALA A 128 -5.79 20.74 8.09
C ALA A 128 -6.77 20.07 7.11
N LYS A 129 -7.43 20.86 6.24
CA LYS A 129 -8.33 20.35 5.20
C LYS A 129 -7.59 19.51 4.17
N ASP A 130 -6.43 19.97 3.70
CA ASP A 130 -5.63 19.25 2.72
C ASP A 130 -5.15 17.90 3.28
N ILE A 131 -4.68 17.89 4.54
CA ILE A 131 -4.28 16.67 5.24
C ILE A 131 -5.47 15.74 5.47
N ALA A 132 -6.63 16.28 5.86
CA ALA A 132 -7.84 15.49 6.08
C ALA A 132 -8.33 14.80 4.80
N THR A 133 -8.43 15.53 3.69
CA THR A 133 -8.82 14.96 2.40
C THR A 133 -7.84 13.90 1.92
N TRP A 134 -6.53 14.11 2.15
CA TRP A 134 -5.55 13.10 1.80
C TRP A 134 -5.67 11.84 2.67
N LEU A 135 -5.87 12.01 3.98
CA LEU A 135 -6.03 10.92 4.93
C LEU A 135 -7.27 10.06 4.60
N ASP A 136 -8.40 10.71 4.31
CA ASP A 136 -9.64 10.01 3.95
C ASP A 136 -9.46 9.21 2.64
N ARG A 137 -8.79 9.80 1.64
CA ARG A 137 -8.44 9.13 0.39
C ARG A 137 -7.54 7.91 0.61
N LEU A 138 -6.55 8.00 1.49
CA LEU A 138 -5.69 6.85 1.84
C LEU A 138 -6.51 5.73 2.50
N GLN A 139 -7.37 6.08 3.45
CA GLN A 139 -8.24 5.13 4.13
C GLN A 139 -9.16 4.42 3.13
N GLN A 140 -9.81 5.15 2.21
CA GLN A 140 -10.65 4.54 1.16
C GLN A 140 -9.87 3.54 0.29
N CYS A 141 -8.61 3.86 -0.05
CA CYS A 141 -7.77 2.96 -0.84
C CYS A 141 -7.41 1.67 -0.09
N LEU A 142 -7.13 1.77 1.21
CA LEU A 142 -6.76 0.63 2.07
C LEU A 142 -7.93 -0.32 2.33
N HIS A 143 -9.17 0.17 2.33
CA HIS A 143 -10.36 -0.68 2.50
C HIS A 143 -10.83 -1.36 1.20
N SER A 144 -10.24 -1.01 0.05
CA SER A 144 -10.62 -1.54 -1.26
C SER A 144 -9.82 -2.82 -1.59
N SER A 145 -10.49 -3.85 -2.10
CA SER A 145 -9.87 -5.13 -2.47
C SER A 145 -8.95 -5.02 -3.70
N LEU A 146 -7.89 -5.84 -3.76
CA LEU A 146 -7.06 -5.98 -4.96
C LEU A 146 -7.77 -6.82 -6.04
N PRO A 147 -7.55 -6.54 -7.34
CA PRO A 147 -6.72 -5.46 -7.89
C PRO A 147 -7.41 -4.08 -7.76
N ASN A 148 -6.66 -3.08 -7.29
CA ASN A 148 -7.19 -1.73 -7.07
C ASN A 148 -6.37 -0.70 -7.86
N SER A 149 -6.94 -0.17 -8.95
CA SER A 149 -6.30 0.83 -9.81
C SER A 149 -6.02 2.16 -9.10
N THR A 150 -6.72 2.45 -8.00
CA THR A 150 -6.49 3.68 -7.23
C THR A 150 -5.17 3.62 -6.47
N ILE A 151 -4.70 2.43 -6.06
CA ILE A 151 -3.39 2.25 -5.41
C ILE A 151 -2.29 2.76 -6.34
N GLN A 152 -2.28 2.32 -7.59
CA GLN A 152 -1.27 2.74 -8.57
C GLN A 152 -1.20 4.28 -8.66
N THR A 153 -2.34 4.95 -8.71
CA THR A 153 -2.39 6.42 -8.82
C THR A 153 -1.85 7.10 -7.56
N ASN A 154 -2.17 6.58 -6.38
CA ASN A 154 -1.81 7.21 -5.10
C ASN A 154 -0.37 6.91 -4.67
N VAL A 155 0.16 5.72 -4.98
CA VAL A 155 1.53 5.32 -4.66
C VAL A 155 2.55 6.27 -5.31
N THR A 156 2.27 6.79 -6.50
CA THR A 156 3.16 7.77 -7.17
C THR A 156 3.37 9.07 -6.36
N ARG A 157 2.42 9.40 -5.47
CA ARG A 157 2.52 10.57 -4.57
C ARG A 157 3.30 10.27 -3.30
N CYS A 158 3.56 9.01 -2.99
CA CYS A 158 4.12 8.53 -1.72
C CYS A 158 5.60 8.15 -1.86
N ARG A 159 6.40 8.96 -2.58
CA ARG A 159 7.77 8.59 -3.00
C ARG A 159 8.67 8.11 -1.84
N LYS A 160 8.66 8.81 -0.71
CA LYS A 160 9.48 8.45 0.46
C LYS A 160 9.08 7.08 1.03
N SER A 161 7.77 6.85 1.12
CA SER A 161 7.20 5.59 1.61
C SER A 161 7.49 4.44 0.65
N VAL A 162 7.46 4.67 -0.67
CA VAL A 162 7.88 3.69 -1.69
C VAL A 162 9.34 3.31 -1.52
N GLU A 163 10.24 4.30 -1.43
CA GLU A 163 11.68 4.07 -1.26
C GLU A 163 11.96 3.25 0.00
N ALA A 164 11.25 3.52 1.10
CA ALA A 164 11.34 2.77 2.34
C ALA A 164 10.84 1.31 2.18
N VAL A 165 9.68 1.11 1.56
CA VAL A 165 9.10 -0.23 1.35
C VAL A 165 10.00 -1.08 0.44
N VAL A 166 10.50 -0.52 -0.65
CA VAL A 166 11.42 -1.23 -1.56
C VAL A 166 12.73 -1.58 -0.85
N LYS A 167 13.27 -0.65 -0.05
CA LYS A 167 14.47 -0.93 0.75
C LYS A 167 14.24 -2.06 1.74
N ASP A 168 13.08 -2.09 2.40
CA ASP A 168 12.74 -3.15 3.34
C ASP A 168 12.55 -4.50 2.64
N LEU A 169 11.96 -4.51 1.43
CA LEU A 169 11.86 -5.71 0.60
C LEU A 169 13.25 -6.27 0.28
N LEU A 170 14.15 -5.42 -0.21
CA LEU A 170 15.50 -5.80 -0.61
C LEU A 170 16.39 -6.22 0.58
N THR A 171 16.08 -5.75 1.78
CA THR A 171 16.83 -6.10 3.01
C THR A 171 16.15 -7.18 3.84
N HIS A 172 15.14 -7.85 3.30
CA HIS A 172 14.38 -8.92 3.95
C HIS A 172 13.75 -8.50 5.30
N LYS A 173 13.33 -7.24 5.39
CA LYS A 173 12.69 -6.65 6.59
C LYS A 173 11.17 -6.60 6.52
N LEU A 174 10.59 -6.88 5.36
CA LEU A 174 9.15 -7.14 5.24
C LEU A 174 8.89 -8.55 5.79
N ALA A 175 8.60 -8.65 7.08
CA ALA A 175 8.22 -9.90 7.73
C ALA A 175 6.70 -10.05 7.73
N GLY A 176 6.20 -11.23 7.35
CA GLY A 176 4.82 -11.66 7.59
C GLY A 176 3.74 -10.72 7.06
N TYR A 177 3.42 -10.88 5.77
CA TYR A 177 2.03 -10.75 5.32
C TYR A 177 1.43 -12.16 5.26
#